data_AF-A0A924DCZ3-F1
#
_entry.id   AF-A0A924DCZ3-F1
#
_cell.length_a   1.000
_cell.length_b   1.000
_cell.length_c   1.000
_cell.angle_alpha   90.00
_cell.angle_beta   90.00
_cell.angle_gamma   90.00
#
_symmetry.space_group_name_H-M   'P 1'
#
loop_
_entity.id
_entity.type
_entity.pdbx_description
1 polymer ?
#
loop_
_entity_poly.entity_id
_entity_poly.type
_entity_poly.pdbx_seq_one_letter_code
_entity_poly.pdbx_strand_id
1 'polypeptide(L)'
;MMNPELYLRHLHLKNRGQRPESNRVMNEFIDSFSTEEEKDTWVDEFLKSGEYGHQINYDLYVRLVFPVLLKRYRRQERESMLWLAKTIHNIGRNLSLFEEVGKGKYGFLLEAYTLLPDEETRQKLLGSLCGDLDYAQHEWPAGILIGSNGATFEECEEYLKDVVFARTLDDGDEREFLDTFEARVKSYMERL
;
A
#
# COMPACT_ATOMS: atom_id res chain seq x y z
N MET A 1 -24.25 -12.00 15.65
CA MET A 1 -23.30 -11.15 16.39
C MET A 1 -21.96 -11.84 16.39
N MET A 2 -20.94 -11.14 15.89
CA MET A 2 -19.54 -11.57 15.90
C MET A 2 -19.10 -12.05 17.29
N ASN A 3 -18.31 -13.13 17.33
CA ASN A 3 -17.80 -13.72 18.56
C ASN A 3 -16.33 -13.30 18.81
N PRO A 4 -16.06 -12.30 19.66
CA PRO A 4 -14.70 -11.77 19.88
C PRO A 4 -13.78 -12.78 20.59
N GLU A 5 -14.33 -13.74 21.33
CA GLU A 5 -13.54 -14.77 22.01
C GLU A 5 -12.79 -15.66 21.02
N LEU A 6 -13.33 -15.85 19.81
CA LEU A 6 -12.65 -16.62 18.75
C LEU A 6 -11.38 -15.89 18.30
N TYR A 7 -11.40 -14.56 18.17
CA TYR A 7 -10.20 -13.80 17.83
C TYR A 7 -9.14 -13.87 18.93
N LEU A 8 -9.53 -13.70 20.20
CA LEU A 8 -8.60 -13.83 21.33
C LEU A 8 -8.01 -15.24 21.42
N ARG A 9 -8.82 -16.26 21.19
CA ARG A 9 -8.37 -17.65 21.14
C ARG A 9 -7.40 -17.89 19.98
N HIS A 10 -7.67 -17.31 18.81
CA HIS A 10 -6.74 -17.37 17.68
C HIS A 10 -5.36 -16.81 18.07
N LEU A 11 -5.32 -15.62 18.71
CA LEU A 11 -4.07 -15.00 19.15
C LEU A 11 -3.31 -15.89 20.14
N HIS A 12 -4.02 -16.47 21.11
CA HIS A 12 -3.44 -17.38 22.09
C HIS A 12 -2.84 -18.65 21.45
N LEU A 13 -3.56 -19.28 20.53
CA LEU A 13 -3.09 -20.47 19.79
C LEU A 13 -1.89 -20.14 18.90
N LYS A 14 -1.92 -18.98 18.22
CA LYS A 14 -0.82 -18.48 17.39
C LYS A 14 0.46 -18.30 18.21
N ASN A 15 0.35 -17.69 19.38
CA ASN A 15 1.49 -17.47 20.29
C ASN A 15 2.09 -18.77 20.84
N ARG A 16 1.31 -19.86 20.85
CA ARG A 16 1.77 -21.20 21.24
C ARG A 16 2.28 -22.04 20.06
N GLY A 17 2.32 -21.48 18.85
CA GLY A 17 2.76 -22.19 17.64
C GLY A 17 1.76 -23.24 17.12
N GLN A 18 0.52 -23.25 17.62
CA GLN A 18 -0.53 -24.19 17.23
C GLN A 18 -1.24 -23.73 15.95
N ARG A 19 -0.49 -23.76 14.83
CA ARG A 19 -0.91 -23.16 13.54
C ARG A 19 -2.21 -23.75 12.98
N PRO A 20 -2.42 -25.08 12.90
CA PRO A 20 -3.64 -25.65 12.33
C PRO A 20 -4.90 -25.23 13.10
N GLU A 21 -4.85 -25.30 14.44
CA GLU A 21 -5.95 -24.92 15.30
C GLU A 21 -6.20 -23.41 15.26
N SER A 22 -5.13 -22.61 15.25
CA SER A 22 -5.21 -21.15 15.13
C SER A 22 -5.90 -20.72 13.83
N ASN A 23 -5.58 -21.38 12.70
CA ASN A 23 -6.24 -21.10 11.41
C ASN A 23 -7.71 -21.53 11.41
N ARG A 24 -8.04 -22.69 12.01
CA ARG A 24 -9.44 -23.12 12.14
C ARG A 24 -10.26 -22.11 12.95
N VAL A 25 -9.74 -21.66 14.08
CA VAL A 25 -10.40 -20.66 14.93
C VAL A 25 -10.53 -19.31 14.21
N MET A 26 -9.56 -18.93 13.37
CA MET A 26 -9.68 -17.72 12.53
C MET A 26 -10.83 -17.84 11.53
N ASN A 27 -11.02 -19.01 10.90
CA ASN A 27 -12.14 -19.23 10.01
C ASN A 27 -13.48 -19.18 10.75
N GLU A 28 -13.59 -19.81 11.91
CA GLU A 28 -14.77 -19.73 12.77
C GLU A 28 -15.06 -18.27 13.19
N PHE A 29 -14.02 -17.48 13.47
CA PHE A 29 -14.15 -16.06 13.77
C PHE A 29 -14.74 -15.27 12.59
N ILE A 30 -14.19 -15.45 11.39
CA ILE A 30 -14.68 -14.79 10.16
C ILE A 30 -16.13 -15.20 9.87
N ASP A 31 -16.47 -16.47 10.09
CA ASP A 31 -17.83 -17.00 9.85
C ASP A 31 -18.84 -16.56 10.91
N SER A 32 -18.38 -16.00 12.05
CA SER A 32 -19.26 -15.53 13.14
C SER A 32 -19.94 -14.19 12.84
N PHE A 33 -19.43 -13.41 11.89
CA PHE A 33 -20.00 -12.12 11.50
C PHE A 33 -21.37 -12.31 10.86
N SER A 34 -22.39 -11.63 11.40
CA SER A 34 -23.78 -11.82 10.95
C SER A 34 -24.28 -10.73 10.01
N THR A 35 -23.68 -9.53 10.05
CA THR A 35 -24.09 -8.39 9.22
C THR A 35 -22.89 -7.66 8.64
N GLU A 36 -23.15 -6.83 7.63
CA GLU A 36 -22.12 -5.98 7.03
C GLU A 36 -21.69 -4.86 8.00
N GLU A 37 -22.62 -4.31 8.78
CA GLU A 37 -22.33 -3.28 9.78
C GLU A 37 -21.40 -3.79 10.90
N GLU A 38 -21.57 -5.05 11.30
CA GLU A 38 -20.66 -5.71 12.25
C GLU A 38 -19.25 -5.84 11.68
N LYS A 39 -19.12 -6.23 10.40
CA LYS A 39 -17.82 -6.32 9.72
C LYS A 39 -17.16 -4.94 9.60
N ASP A 40 -17.94 -3.96 9.16
CA ASP A 40 -17.48 -2.58 8.98
C ASP A 40 -16.91 -2.01 10.29
N THR A 41 -17.69 -2.13 11.38
CA THR A 41 -17.28 -1.63 12.71
C THR A 41 -16.02 -2.33 13.20
N TRP A 42 -15.98 -3.66 13.12
CA TRP A 42 -14.83 -4.42 13.62
C TRP A 42 -13.57 -4.16 12.80
N VAL A 43 -13.67 -4.07 11.47
CA VAL A 43 -12.51 -3.77 10.61
C VAL A 43 -11.93 -2.40 10.95
N ASP A 44 -12.77 -1.40 11.22
CA ASP A 44 -12.28 -0.07 11.65
C ASP A 44 -11.53 -0.13 12.97
N GLU A 45 -12.09 -0.80 13.97
CA GLU A 45 -11.47 -0.97 15.29
C GLU A 45 -10.14 -1.75 15.17
N PHE A 46 -10.14 -2.85 14.43
CA PHE A 46 -8.97 -3.69 14.19
C PHE A 46 -7.85 -2.95 13.45
N LEU A 47 -8.17 -2.18 12.41
CA LEU A 47 -7.18 -1.42 11.66
C LEU A 47 -6.57 -0.31 12.52
N LYS A 48 -7.39 0.38 13.32
CA LYS A 48 -6.96 1.45 14.25
C LYS A 48 -6.15 0.92 15.42
N SER A 49 -6.39 -0.31 15.90
CA SER A 49 -5.64 -0.89 17.02
C SER A 49 -4.16 -1.14 16.68
N GLY A 50 -3.85 -1.42 15.41
CA GLY A 50 -2.48 -1.70 14.97
C GLY A 50 -1.93 -3.06 15.40
N GLU A 51 -2.76 -3.94 15.97
CA GLU A 51 -2.33 -5.20 16.61
C GLU A 51 -2.00 -6.34 15.62
N TYR A 52 -1.98 -6.05 14.31
CA TYR A 52 -1.66 -7.03 13.26
C TYR A 52 -0.16 -7.15 12.95
N GLY A 53 0.71 -6.41 13.65
CA GLY A 53 2.16 -6.44 13.43
C GLY A 53 2.53 -5.98 12.01
N HIS A 54 3.54 -6.59 11.40
CA HIS A 54 3.97 -6.23 10.04
C HIS A 54 2.92 -6.54 8.96
N GLN A 55 2.02 -7.51 9.19
CA GLN A 55 1.06 -7.94 8.18
C GLN A 55 -0.19 -8.60 8.80
N ILE A 56 -1.36 -8.25 8.27
CA ILE A 56 -2.63 -8.89 8.62
C ILE A 56 -2.61 -10.35 8.15
N ASN A 57 -3.17 -11.26 8.96
CA ASN A 57 -3.35 -12.67 8.62
C ASN A 57 -4.04 -12.82 7.24
N TYR A 58 -3.59 -13.77 6.42
CA TYR A 58 -4.07 -13.94 5.04
C TYR A 58 -5.59 -14.12 4.94
N ASP A 59 -6.16 -15.08 5.65
CA ASP A 59 -7.59 -15.39 5.58
C ASP A 59 -8.43 -14.21 6.11
N LEU A 60 -7.98 -13.61 7.21
CA LEU A 60 -8.61 -12.41 7.76
C LEU A 60 -8.60 -11.25 6.76
N TYR A 61 -7.48 -11.05 6.07
CA TYR A 61 -7.37 -9.97 5.10
C TYR A 61 -8.26 -10.22 3.88
N VAL A 62 -8.13 -11.38 3.25
CA VAL A 62 -8.82 -11.74 2.01
C VAL A 62 -10.33 -11.82 2.21
N ARG A 63 -10.80 -12.41 3.32
CA ARG A 63 -12.21 -12.74 3.52
C ARG A 63 -12.99 -11.65 4.27
N LEU A 64 -12.31 -10.74 4.97
CA LEU A 64 -12.97 -9.74 5.81
C LEU A 64 -12.47 -8.32 5.57
N VAL A 65 -11.17 -8.05 5.79
CA VAL A 65 -10.64 -6.68 5.73
C VAL A 65 -10.70 -6.10 4.32
N PHE A 66 -10.17 -6.82 3.32
CA PHE A 66 -10.13 -6.34 1.95
C PHE A 66 -11.51 -6.10 1.34
N PRO A 67 -12.50 -7.02 1.46
CA PRO A 67 -13.86 -6.76 0.97
C PRO A 67 -14.51 -5.50 1.56
N VAL A 68 -14.30 -5.24 2.86
CA VAL A 68 -14.78 -4.02 3.52
C VAL A 68 -14.11 -2.78 2.93
N LEU A 69 -12.77 -2.77 2.87
CA LEU A 69 -12.01 -1.65 2.30
C LEU A 69 -12.36 -1.40 0.83
N LEU A 70 -12.50 -2.46 0.04
CA LEU A 70 -12.82 -2.38 -1.38
C LEU A 70 -14.23 -1.80 -1.62
N LYS A 71 -15.22 -2.22 -0.84
CA LYS A 71 -16.60 -1.69 -0.91
C LYS A 71 -16.63 -0.19 -0.64
N ARG A 72 -15.91 0.26 0.39
CA ARG A 72 -15.79 1.67 0.76
C ARG A 72 -14.96 2.48 -0.23
N TYR A 73 -13.87 1.90 -0.74
CA TYR A 73 -13.09 2.48 -1.84
C TYR A 73 -13.94 2.72 -3.09
N ARG A 74 -14.80 1.78 -3.47
CA ARG A 74 -15.77 1.95 -4.57
C ARG A 74 -16.79 3.06 -4.32
N ARG A 75 -17.00 3.45 -3.06
CA ARG A 75 -17.81 4.61 -2.65
C ARG A 75 -16.99 5.91 -2.54
N GLN A 76 -15.72 5.88 -2.96
CA GLN A 76 -14.77 6.98 -2.87
C GLN A 76 -14.53 7.45 -1.43
N GLU A 77 -14.54 6.53 -0.48
CA GLU A 77 -14.17 6.85 0.90
C GLU A 77 -12.65 6.92 1.02
N ARG A 78 -12.14 8.13 1.31
CA ARG A 78 -10.72 8.46 1.40
C ARG A 78 -9.95 7.55 2.36
N GLU A 79 -10.53 7.29 3.53
CA GLU A 79 -9.94 6.47 4.58
C GLU A 79 -9.64 5.06 4.07
N SER A 80 -10.49 4.53 3.18
CA SER A 80 -10.26 3.21 2.59
C SER A 80 -9.13 3.21 1.58
N MET A 81 -8.94 4.30 0.82
CA MET A 81 -7.76 4.47 -0.04
C MET A 81 -6.48 4.48 0.81
N LEU A 82 -6.46 5.22 1.92
CA LEU A 82 -5.33 5.27 2.84
C LEU A 82 -5.02 3.88 3.46
N TRP A 83 -6.05 3.12 3.82
CA TRP A 83 -5.87 1.76 4.33
C TRP A 83 -5.40 0.76 3.27
N LEU A 84 -5.91 0.85 2.04
CA LEU A 84 -5.43 0.03 0.92
C LEU A 84 -3.96 0.35 0.60
N ALA A 85 -3.57 1.63 0.60
CA ALA A 85 -2.17 2.03 0.47
C ALA A 85 -1.29 1.44 1.59
N LYS A 86 -1.76 1.54 2.84
CA LYS A 86 -1.02 1.03 4.02
C LYS A 86 -0.90 -0.50 4.03
N THR A 87 -1.88 -1.21 3.46
CA THR A 87 -1.93 -2.67 3.43
C THR A 87 -1.50 -3.25 2.08
N ILE A 88 -0.80 -2.48 1.24
CA ILE A 88 -0.40 -2.90 -0.11
C ILE A 88 0.39 -4.23 -0.12
N HIS A 89 1.18 -4.52 0.91
CA HIS A 89 1.91 -5.79 1.02
C HIS A 89 0.99 -7.00 1.17
N ASN A 90 -0.19 -6.83 1.78
CA ASN A 90 -1.22 -7.86 1.82
C ASN A 90 -1.81 -8.11 0.42
N ILE A 91 -2.04 -7.04 -0.34
CA ILE A 91 -2.58 -7.10 -1.71
C ILE A 91 -1.56 -7.74 -2.66
N GLY A 92 -0.31 -7.26 -2.66
CA GLY A 92 0.73 -7.72 -3.58
C GLY A 92 1.13 -9.20 -3.44
N ARG A 93 0.78 -9.85 -2.32
CA ARG A 93 0.97 -11.30 -2.13
C ARG A 93 -0.16 -12.15 -2.70
N ASN A 94 -1.24 -11.52 -3.16
CA ASN A 94 -2.37 -12.20 -3.78
C ASN A 94 -2.68 -11.54 -5.11
N LEU A 95 -2.24 -12.18 -6.20
CA LEU A 95 -2.39 -11.67 -7.57
C LEU A 95 -3.85 -11.31 -7.88
N SER A 96 -4.82 -12.11 -7.44
CA SER A 96 -6.24 -11.83 -7.69
C SER A 96 -6.72 -10.54 -7.03
N LEU A 97 -6.25 -10.21 -5.82
CA LEU A 97 -6.59 -8.95 -5.16
C LEU A 97 -5.92 -7.77 -5.87
N PHE A 98 -4.67 -7.96 -6.32
CA PHE A 98 -3.95 -6.94 -7.07
C PHE A 98 -4.64 -6.65 -8.41
N GLU A 99 -5.06 -7.68 -9.14
CA GLU A 99 -5.83 -7.55 -10.38
C GLU A 99 -7.17 -6.82 -10.15
N GLU A 100 -7.83 -7.04 -9.01
CA GLU A 100 -9.11 -6.38 -8.70
C GLU A 100 -8.97 -4.86 -8.47
N VAL A 101 -7.82 -4.39 -7.97
CA VAL A 101 -7.58 -2.95 -7.75
C VAL A 101 -6.75 -2.28 -8.83
N GLY A 102 -5.91 -3.05 -9.52
CA GLY A 102 -5.08 -2.62 -10.66
C GLY A 102 -4.05 -1.53 -10.33
N LYS A 103 -3.71 -1.30 -9.06
CA LYS A 103 -2.80 -0.22 -8.66
C LYS A 103 -1.99 -0.52 -7.40
N GLY A 104 -0.83 0.13 -7.33
CA GLY A 104 0.08 0.09 -6.19
C GLY A 104 -0.25 1.12 -5.10
N LYS A 105 0.62 1.18 -4.09
CA LYS A 105 0.54 2.14 -2.97
C LYS A 105 0.43 3.58 -3.44
N TYR A 106 1.28 3.99 -4.38
CA TYR A 106 1.29 5.33 -4.95
C TYR A 106 -0.09 5.73 -5.49
N GLY A 107 -0.72 4.87 -6.30
CA GLY A 107 -2.02 5.15 -6.90
C GLY A 107 -3.12 5.43 -5.87
N PHE A 108 -3.17 4.66 -4.79
CA PHE A 108 -4.12 4.91 -3.70
C PHE A 108 -3.84 6.21 -2.94
N LEU A 109 -2.57 6.54 -2.70
CA LEU A 109 -2.21 7.80 -2.04
C LEU A 109 -2.52 9.01 -2.91
N LEU A 110 -2.28 8.91 -4.22
CA LEU A 110 -2.61 9.96 -5.19
C LEU A 110 -4.12 10.22 -5.23
N GLU A 111 -4.94 9.17 -5.25
CA GLU A 111 -6.40 9.32 -5.21
C GLU A 111 -6.89 9.92 -3.88
N ALA A 112 -6.35 9.46 -2.75
CA ALA A 112 -6.69 9.99 -1.44
C ALA A 112 -6.33 11.49 -1.32
N TYR A 113 -5.17 11.88 -1.86
CA TYR A 113 -4.71 13.27 -1.89
C TYR A 113 -5.56 14.12 -2.83
N THR A 114 -5.87 13.61 -4.03
CA THR A 114 -6.69 14.32 -5.02
C THR A 114 -8.11 14.56 -4.50
N LEU A 115 -8.65 13.61 -3.74
CA LEU A 115 -9.99 13.73 -3.15
C LEU A 115 -10.04 14.78 -2.03
N LEU A 116 -9.07 14.74 -1.11
CA LEU A 116 -8.95 15.72 -0.04
C LEU A 116 -7.46 15.91 0.31
N PRO A 117 -6.83 16.98 -0.19
CA PRO A 117 -5.45 17.27 0.13
C PRO A 117 -5.27 17.54 1.62
N ASP A 118 -4.35 16.82 2.25
CA ASP A 118 -3.83 17.16 3.56
C ASP A 118 -2.35 16.84 3.68
N GLU A 119 -1.77 17.38 4.74
CA GLU A 119 -0.34 17.33 4.99
C GLU A 119 0.18 15.90 5.20
N GLU A 120 -0.53 15.07 5.96
CA GLU A 120 -0.13 13.69 6.23
C GLU A 120 -0.11 12.86 4.94
N THR A 121 -1.11 13.04 4.07
CA THR A 121 -1.20 12.32 2.80
C THR A 121 -0.20 12.85 1.80
N ARG A 122 0.01 14.18 1.76
CA ARG A 122 1.07 14.81 0.96
C ARG A 122 2.43 14.20 1.27
N GLN A 123 2.80 14.14 2.55
CA GLN A 123 4.08 13.57 3.00
C GLN A 123 4.19 12.08 2.64
N LYS A 124 3.13 11.29 2.83
CA LYS A 124 3.13 9.87 2.44
C LYS A 124 3.26 9.67 0.94
N LEU A 125 2.59 10.50 0.14
CA LEU A 125 2.64 10.46 -1.31
C LEU A 125 4.04 10.83 -1.81
N LEU A 126 4.60 11.93 -1.32
CA LEU A 126 5.97 12.36 -1.61
C LEU A 126 6.98 11.28 -1.24
N GLY A 127 6.91 10.73 -0.02
CA GLY A 127 7.81 9.67 0.42
C GLY A 127 7.67 8.38 -0.39
N SER A 128 6.46 8.05 -0.87
CA SER A 128 6.28 6.92 -1.79
C SER A 128 6.97 7.19 -3.13
N LEU A 129 6.80 8.39 -3.67
CA LEU A 129 7.38 8.79 -4.95
C LEU A 129 8.91 8.82 -4.87
N CYS A 130 9.49 9.48 -3.86
CA CYS A 130 10.94 9.50 -3.66
C CYS A 130 11.51 8.09 -3.45
N GLY A 131 10.79 7.21 -2.74
CA GLY A 131 11.21 5.81 -2.58
C GLY A 131 11.25 5.04 -3.90
N ASP A 132 10.26 5.25 -4.78
CA ASP A 132 10.23 4.63 -6.11
C ASP A 132 11.35 5.18 -7.01
N LEU A 133 11.61 6.50 -6.97
CA LEU A 133 12.73 7.14 -7.69
C LEU A 133 14.11 6.66 -7.16
N ASP A 134 14.26 6.50 -5.85
CA ASP A 134 15.51 6.03 -5.26
C ASP A 134 15.80 4.58 -5.66
N TYR A 135 14.77 3.74 -5.67
CA TYR A 135 14.88 2.39 -6.21
C TYR A 135 15.27 2.41 -7.69
N ALA A 136 14.67 3.28 -8.50
CA ALA A 136 14.95 3.36 -9.93
C ALA A 136 16.43 3.65 -10.26
N GLN A 137 17.11 4.48 -9.46
CA GLN A 137 18.52 4.82 -9.67
C GLN A 137 19.51 3.85 -9.01
N HIS A 138 19.04 2.72 -8.47
CA HIS A 138 19.90 1.79 -7.73
C HIS A 138 21.06 1.22 -8.57
N GLU A 139 20.90 1.15 -9.90
CA GLU A 139 21.95 0.69 -10.82
C GLU A 139 22.81 1.81 -11.39
N TRP A 140 22.62 3.07 -10.94
CA TRP A 140 23.44 4.18 -11.41
C TRP A 140 24.93 3.95 -11.09
N PRO A 141 25.87 4.22 -12.03
CA PRO A 141 25.68 4.82 -13.35
C PRO A 141 25.44 3.83 -14.50
N ALA A 142 25.38 2.53 -14.23
CA ALA A 142 25.19 1.49 -15.24
C ALA A 142 23.83 1.63 -15.96
N GLY A 143 22.80 2.04 -15.23
CA GLY A 143 21.50 2.37 -15.82
C GLY A 143 20.57 3.08 -14.85
N ILE A 144 19.42 3.47 -15.36
CA ILE A 144 18.21 3.72 -14.58
C ILE A 144 17.31 2.52 -14.81
N LEU A 145 16.75 1.94 -13.77
CA LEU A 145 15.87 0.79 -13.87
C LEU A 145 14.52 1.19 -14.47
N ILE A 146 14.09 0.50 -15.54
CA ILE A 146 12.73 -0.01 -15.79
C ILE A 146 12.88 -1.24 -16.70
N GLY A 147 12.24 -2.36 -16.37
CA GLY A 147 12.41 -3.62 -17.08
C GLY A 147 13.81 -4.26 -16.91
N SER A 148 14.11 -5.31 -17.67
CA SER A 148 15.36 -6.09 -17.52
C SER A 148 16.58 -5.50 -18.22
N ASN A 149 16.42 -4.41 -19.00
CA ASN A 149 17.47 -3.85 -19.87
C ASN A 149 17.72 -2.34 -19.63
N GLY A 150 17.32 -1.81 -18.47
CA GLY A 150 17.34 -0.38 -18.19
C GLY A 150 16.18 0.37 -18.86
N ALA A 151 15.92 1.59 -18.39
CA ALA A 151 14.81 2.42 -18.82
C ALA A 151 14.99 2.90 -20.27
N THR A 152 13.89 2.89 -21.01
CA THR A 152 13.77 3.52 -22.33
C THR A 152 13.73 5.04 -22.23
N PHE A 153 13.80 5.73 -23.37
CA PHE A 153 13.71 7.19 -23.40
C PHE A 153 12.35 7.68 -22.88
N GLU A 154 11.26 7.02 -23.30
CA GLU A 154 9.90 7.32 -22.87
C GLU A 154 9.72 7.11 -21.36
N GLU A 155 10.28 6.04 -20.83
CA GLU A 155 10.28 5.75 -19.39
C GLU A 155 11.10 6.78 -18.59
N CYS A 156 12.20 7.28 -19.15
CA CYS A 156 12.93 8.40 -18.55
C CYS A 156 12.09 9.69 -18.54
N GLU A 157 11.30 9.96 -19.59
CA GLU A 157 10.39 11.11 -19.60
C GLU A 157 9.30 10.98 -18.53
N GLU A 158 8.77 9.78 -18.27
CA GLU A 158 7.84 9.54 -17.17
C GLU A 158 8.49 9.85 -15.81
N TYR A 159 9.73 9.40 -15.58
CA TYR A 159 10.46 9.76 -14.36
C TYR A 159 10.68 11.26 -14.20
N LEU A 160 10.92 11.99 -15.29
CA LEU A 160 11.03 13.45 -15.23
C LEU A 160 9.69 14.12 -14.87
N LYS A 161 8.56 13.58 -15.34
CA LYS A 161 7.22 14.05 -14.91
C LYS A 161 6.99 13.78 -13.43
N ASP A 162 7.40 12.61 -12.95
CA ASP A 162 7.33 12.25 -11.53
C ASP A 162 8.17 13.21 -10.67
N VAL A 163 9.37 13.58 -11.10
CA VAL A 163 10.20 14.59 -10.40
C VAL A 163 9.48 15.95 -10.35
N VAL A 164 8.89 16.39 -11.46
CA VAL A 164 8.13 17.66 -11.48
C VAL A 164 6.97 17.60 -10.50
N PHE A 165 6.23 16.50 -10.46
CA PHE A 165 5.13 16.32 -9.51
C PHE A 165 5.64 16.27 -8.06
N ALA A 166 6.73 15.54 -7.77
CA ALA A 166 7.35 15.49 -6.46
C ALA A 166 7.69 16.89 -5.93
N ARG A 167 8.21 17.78 -6.79
CA ARG A 167 8.50 19.17 -6.42
C ARG A 167 7.25 20.00 -6.08
N THR A 168 6.08 19.64 -6.61
CA THR A 168 4.82 20.30 -6.22
C THR A 168 4.34 19.86 -4.83
N LEU A 169 4.80 18.68 -4.38
CA LEU A 169 4.52 18.17 -3.06
C LEU A 169 5.58 18.65 -2.07
N ASP A 170 6.85 18.72 -2.43
CA ASP A 170 7.98 19.02 -1.53
C ASP A 170 7.99 20.46 -0.98
N ASP A 171 8.23 20.59 0.35
CA ASP A 171 8.45 21.88 1.03
C ASP A 171 9.93 22.27 1.10
N GLY A 172 10.82 21.45 0.54
CA GLY A 172 12.25 21.71 0.38
C GLY A 172 13.16 20.65 0.97
N ASP A 173 12.62 19.62 1.62
CA ASP A 173 13.39 18.56 2.29
C ASP A 173 14.01 17.59 1.27
N GLU A 174 13.33 17.35 0.15
CA GLU A 174 13.76 16.38 -0.88
C GLU A 174 14.46 17.05 -2.08
N ARG A 175 14.66 18.37 -2.03
CA ARG A 175 15.18 19.15 -3.18
C ARG A 175 16.49 18.62 -3.73
N GLU A 176 17.48 18.35 -2.88
CA GLU A 176 18.80 17.87 -3.31
C GLU A 176 18.71 16.48 -3.98
N PHE A 177 17.87 15.61 -3.42
CA PHE A 177 17.61 14.29 -3.98
C PHE A 177 16.97 14.41 -5.36
N LEU A 178 15.91 15.21 -5.50
CA LEU A 178 15.20 15.40 -6.77
C LEU A 178 16.08 16.02 -7.85
N ASP A 179 16.89 17.02 -7.50
CA ASP A 179 17.85 17.66 -8.42
C ASP A 179 18.91 16.65 -8.91
N THR A 180 19.42 15.83 -7.99
CA THR A 180 20.42 14.80 -8.29
C THR A 180 19.83 13.72 -9.21
N PHE A 181 18.64 13.23 -8.88
CA PHE A 181 17.96 12.20 -9.68
C PHE A 181 17.63 12.73 -11.09
N GLU A 182 17.10 13.95 -11.21
CA GLU A 182 16.83 14.59 -12.50
C GLU A 182 18.08 14.66 -13.39
N ALA A 183 19.21 15.09 -12.81
CA ALA A 183 20.48 15.18 -13.52
C ALA A 183 20.98 13.80 -13.98
N ARG A 184 20.81 12.76 -13.16
CA ARG A 184 21.17 11.38 -13.51
C ARG A 184 20.31 10.84 -14.66
N VAL A 185 18.99 11.04 -14.61
CA VAL A 185 18.09 10.62 -15.69
C VAL A 185 18.45 11.30 -17.00
N LYS A 186 18.66 12.63 -17.00
CA LYS A 186 19.09 13.37 -18.20
C LYS A 186 20.42 12.85 -18.78
N SER A 187 21.41 12.62 -17.92
CA SER A 187 22.70 12.06 -18.35
C SER A 187 22.59 10.61 -18.84
N TYR A 188 21.63 9.83 -18.34
CA TYR A 188 21.34 8.51 -18.89
C TYR A 188 20.70 8.59 -20.26
N MET A 189 19.71 9.47 -20.45
CA MET A 189 19.03 9.68 -21.74
C MET A 189 20.00 10.10 -22.85
N GLU A 190 21.05 10.86 -22.53
CA GLU A 190 22.12 11.22 -23.49
C GLU A 190 22.96 10.02 -23.96
N ARG A 191 22.92 8.89 -23.24
CA ARG A 191 23.68 7.67 -23.53
C ARG A 191 22.84 6.57 -24.19
N LEU A 192 21.51 6.74 -24.27
CA LEU A 192 20.58 5.84 -24.94
C LEU A 192 20.66 6.01 -26.47
#